data_AF-A0A7W1GLF7-F1
#
_entry.id   AF-A0A7W1GLF7-F1
#
_cell.length_a   1.000
_cell.length_b   1.000
_cell.length_c   1.000
_cell.angle_alpha   90.00
_cell.angle_beta   90.00
_cell.angle_gamma   90.00
#
_symmetry.space_group_name_H-M   'P 1'
#
loop_
_entity.id
_entity.type
_entity.pdbx_description
1 polymer ?
#
loop_
_entity_poly.entity_id
_entity_poly.type
_entity_poly.pdbx_seq_one_letter_code
_entity_poly.pdbx_strand_id
1 'polypeptide(L)'
;TKEARDVGFELAQTLGLRPFELADENRALYHAGAVFAATFLVTLHDAAADLVTAAGAPVEALEPLMRRVIENGFEPTGPFVRGDRGTIERNLAAIRERRPQLEPLYRSLAETTEALAVR
;
A
#
# COMPACT_ATOMS: atom_id res chain seq x y z
N THR A 1 25.18 -17.45 15.78
CA THR A 1 25.55 -17.66 17.19
C THR A 1 25.14 -16.44 17.99
N LYS A 2 25.11 -16.51 19.33
CA LYS A 2 24.83 -15.34 20.19
C LYS A 2 25.79 -14.19 19.89
N GLU A 3 27.08 -14.49 19.80
CA GLU A 3 28.13 -13.51 19.51
C GLU A 3 27.91 -12.78 18.17
N ALA A 4 27.62 -13.52 17.09
CA ALA A 4 27.34 -12.90 15.79
C ALA A 4 26.10 -12.00 15.80
N ARG A 5 25.06 -12.38 16.55
CA ARG A 5 23.86 -11.56 16.74
C ARG A 5 24.20 -10.28 17.49
N ASP A 6 24.93 -10.38 18.60
CA ASP A 6 25.29 -9.25 19.45
C ASP A 6 26.12 -8.21 18.65
N VAL A 7 27.09 -8.67 17.84
CA VAL A 7 27.86 -7.81 16.91
C VAL A 7 26.95 -7.15 15.85
N GLY A 8 25.98 -7.89 15.30
CA GLY A 8 25.01 -7.34 14.34
C GLY A 8 24.13 -6.24 14.94
N PHE A 9 23.72 -6.40 16.20
CA PHE A 9 22.97 -5.38 16.94
C PHE A 9 23.81 -4.13 17.18
N GLU A 10 25.06 -4.28 17.63
CA GLU A 10 25.99 -3.17 17.85
C GLU A 10 26.23 -2.38 16.55
N LEU A 11 26.46 -3.07 15.45
CA LEU A 11 26.65 -2.44 14.14
C LEU A 11 25.41 -1.64 13.73
N ALA A 12 24.22 -2.24 13.82
CA ALA A 12 22.97 -1.57 13.46
C ALA A 12 22.73 -0.32 14.32
N GLN A 13 22.94 -0.41 15.63
CA GLN A 13 22.80 0.73 16.55
C GLN A 13 23.82 1.83 16.27
N THR A 14 25.06 1.47 15.95
CA THR A 14 26.12 2.42 15.56
C THR A 14 25.74 3.20 14.29
N LEU A 15 25.02 2.57 13.36
CA LEU A 15 24.46 3.20 12.16
C LEU A 15 23.15 3.98 12.42
N GLY A 16 22.70 4.09 13.68
CA GLY A 16 21.47 4.79 14.05
C GLY A 16 20.18 4.01 13.75
N LEU A 17 20.28 2.72 13.43
CA LEU A 17 19.14 1.84 13.18
C LEU A 17 18.56 1.29 14.51
N ARG A 18 17.36 0.73 14.43
CA ARG A 18 16.70 0.05 15.56
C ARG A 18 16.61 -1.46 15.25
N PRO A 19 17.63 -2.26 15.60
CA PRO A 19 17.58 -3.69 15.36
C PRO A 19 16.56 -4.37 16.29
N PHE A 20 16.05 -5.52 15.85
CA PHE A 20 15.15 -6.38 16.61
C PHE A 20 15.45 -7.84 16.27
N GLU A 21 15.09 -8.76 17.16
CA GLU A 21 15.24 -10.19 16.91
C GLU A 21 14.03 -10.71 16.12
N LEU A 22 14.30 -11.61 15.18
CA LEU A 22 13.29 -12.32 14.42
C LEU A 22 13.65 -13.80 14.38
N ALA A 23 12.72 -14.66 14.81
CA ALA A 23 12.88 -16.10 14.67
C ALA A 23 12.95 -16.47 13.18
N ASP A 24 13.80 -17.44 12.83
CA ASP A 24 14.04 -17.80 11.43
C ASP A 24 12.77 -18.31 10.74
N GLU A 25 11.88 -18.97 11.49
CA GLU A 25 10.59 -19.45 10.99
C GLU A 25 9.64 -18.31 10.60
N ASN A 26 9.82 -17.13 11.20
CA ASN A 26 9.00 -15.93 10.94
C ASN A 26 9.57 -15.07 9.80
N ARG A 27 10.76 -15.39 9.27
CA ARG A 27 11.43 -14.61 8.23
C ARG A 27 10.58 -14.45 6.98
N ALA A 28 9.90 -15.51 6.54
CA ALA A 28 9.03 -15.47 5.37
C ALA A 28 7.83 -14.53 5.58
N LEU A 29 7.20 -14.57 6.75
CA LEU A 29 6.07 -13.71 7.09
C LEU A 29 6.49 -12.24 7.18
N TYR A 30 7.64 -11.95 7.79
CA TYR A 30 8.22 -10.61 7.82
C TYR A 30 8.47 -10.06 6.42
N HIS A 31 9.08 -10.86 5.53
CA HIS A 31 9.31 -10.45 4.15
C HIS A 31 8.01 -10.23 3.38
N ALA A 32 6.99 -11.06 3.59
CA ALA A 32 5.68 -10.83 3.01
C ALA A 32 5.11 -9.47 3.46
N GLY A 33 5.19 -9.14 4.75
CA GLY A 33 4.79 -7.83 5.26
C GLY A 33 5.56 -6.66 4.61
N ALA A 34 6.89 -6.81 4.43
CA ALA A 34 7.70 -5.82 3.74
C ALA A 34 7.33 -5.68 2.24
N VAL A 35 6.98 -6.77 1.56
CA VAL A 35 6.48 -6.75 0.18
C VAL A 35 5.17 -5.96 0.09
N PHE A 36 4.25 -6.15 1.05
CA PHE A 36 3.03 -5.34 1.14
C PHE A 36 3.33 -3.85 1.36
N ALA A 37 4.27 -3.53 2.24
CA ALA A 37 4.58 -2.15 2.62
C ALA A 37 5.38 -1.38 1.55
N ALA A 38 6.14 -2.07 0.69
CA ALA A 38 7.05 -1.44 -0.27
C ALA A 38 6.80 -1.87 -1.72
N THR A 39 6.88 -3.16 -2.02
CA THR A 39 6.80 -3.67 -3.39
C THR A 39 5.42 -3.41 -4.00
N PHE A 40 4.35 -3.74 -3.28
CA PHE A 40 3.00 -3.48 -3.77
C PHE A 40 2.65 -1.99 -3.82
N LEU A 41 3.34 -1.14 -3.03
CA LEU A 41 3.18 0.31 -3.14
C LEU A 41 3.60 0.83 -4.54
N VAL A 42 4.64 0.24 -5.13
CA VAL A 42 5.04 0.52 -6.52
C VAL A 42 3.97 0.10 -7.51
N THR A 43 3.41 -1.11 -7.34
CA THR A 43 2.29 -1.60 -8.17
C THR A 43 1.06 -0.68 -8.08
N LEU A 44 0.73 -0.21 -6.88
CA LEU A 44 -0.39 0.71 -6.65
C LEU A 44 -0.12 2.08 -7.29
N HIS A 45 1.09 2.60 -7.15
CA HIS A 45 1.49 3.85 -7.78
C HIS A 45 1.36 3.76 -9.31
N ASP A 46 1.85 2.69 -9.93
CA ASP A 46 1.79 2.49 -11.38
C ASP A 46 0.33 2.40 -11.90
N ALA A 47 -0.51 1.62 -11.22
CA ALA A 47 -1.94 1.53 -11.55
C ALA A 47 -2.66 2.88 -11.40
N ALA A 48 -2.35 3.65 -10.35
CA ALA A 48 -2.90 4.98 -10.15
C ALA A 48 -2.40 5.97 -11.22
N ALA A 49 -1.11 5.91 -11.57
CA ALA A 49 -0.51 6.75 -12.60
C ALA A 49 -1.13 6.49 -13.98
N ASP A 50 -1.40 5.24 -14.35
CA ASP A 50 -2.08 4.90 -15.60
C ASP A 50 -3.50 5.50 -15.64
N LEU A 51 -4.28 5.37 -14.56
CA LEU A 51 -5.63 5.94 -14.47
C LEU A 51 -5.63 7.47 -14.53
N VAL A 52 -4.73 8.12 -13.79
CA VAL A 52 -4.60 9.59 -13.75
C VAL A 52 -4.13 10.15 -15.09
N THR A 53 -3.15 9.50 -15.72
CA THR A 53 -2.68 9.85 -17.06
C THR A 53 -3.80 9.68 -18.08
N ALA A 54 -4.55 8.58 -18.02
CA ALA A 54 -5.72 8.40 -18.86
C ALA A 54 -6.71 9.55 -18.66
N ALA A 55 -6.98 9.97 -17.43
CA ALA A 55 -7.86 11.10 -17.13
C ALA A 55 -7.33 12.48 -17.62
N GLY A 56 -6.11 12.56 -18.14
CA GLY A 56 -5.49 13.82 -18.59
C GLY A 56 -4.98 14.67 -17.45
N ALA A 57 -4.73 14.06 -16.28
CA ALA A 57 -4.24 14.72 -15.09
C ALA A 57 -2.74 14.42 -14.85
N PRO A 58 -2.02 15.30 -14.13
CA PRO A 58 -0.59 15.12 -13.83
C PRO A 58 -0.36 14.02 -12.80
N VAL A 59 0.54 13.08 -13.11
CA VAL A 59 0.91 11.96 -12.23
C VAL A 59 1.62 12.45 -10.97
N GLU A 60 2.29 13.60 -11.05
CA GLU A 60 3.02 14.23 -9.95
C GLU A 60 2.10 14.59 -8.77
N ALA A 61 0.78 14.69 -9.01
CA ALA A 61 -0.20 14.89 -7.95
C ALA A 61 -0.39 13.66 -7.04
N LEU A 62 0.06 12.47 -7.45
CA LEU A 62 -0.10 11.23 -6.69
C LEU A 62 0.85 11.12 -5.48
N GLU A 63 2.12 11.50 -5.63
CA GLU A 63 3.10 11.35 -4.54
C GLU A 63 2.67 12.13 -3.27
N PRO A 64 2.23 13.41 -3.35
CA PRO A 64 1.72 14.12 -2.19
C PRO A 64 0.53 13.41 -1.53
N LEU A 65 -0.40 12.84 -2.32
CA LEU A 65 -1.54 12.11 -1.79
C LEU A 65 -1.12 10.84 -1.04
N MET A 66 -0.18 10.08 -1.61
CA MET A 66 0.35 8.87 -0.99
C MET A 66 1.15 9.18 0.27
N ARG A 67 1.98 10.22 0.27
CA ARG A 67 2.72 10.68 1.46
C ARG A 67 1.75 11.10 2.57
N ARG A 68 0.63 11.74 2.21
CA ARG A 68 -0.39 12.16 3.18
C ARG A 68 -1.06 10.98 3.90
N VAL A 69 -1.20 9.83 3.26
CA VAL A 69 -1.71 8.61 3.91
C VAL A 69 -0.80 8.19 5.08
N ILE A 70 0.52 8.25 4.89
CA ILE A 70 1.51 7.93 5.92
C ILE A 70 1.48 8.96 7.03
N GLU A 71 1.46 10.26 6.68
CA GLU A 71 1.39 11.37 7.65
C GLU A 71 0.13 11.32 8.51
N ASN A 72 -0.99 10.86 7.95
CA ASN A 72 -2.25 10.69 8.67
C ASN A 72 -2.34 9.36 9.43
N GLY A 73 -1.25 8.58 9.53
CA GLY A 73 -1.25 7.34 10.31
C GLY A 73 -2.06 6.19 9.69
N PHE A 74 -2.23 6.19 8.36
CA PHE A 74 -3.00 5.18 7.61
C PHE A 74 -4.51 5.15 7.93
N GLU A 75 -5.06 6.25 8.46
CA GLU A 75 -6.50 6.38 8.69
C GLU A 75 -7.28 6.27 7.36
N PRO A 76 -8.29 5.39 7.27
CA PRO A 76 -9.01 5.17 6.04
C PRO A 76 -9.87 6.40 5.70
N THR A 77 -9.94 6.72 4.41
CA THR A 77 -10.76 7.83 3.91
C THR A 77 -11.49 7.42 2.63
N GLY A 78 -12.35 8.31 2.13
CA GLY A 78 -12.96 8.13 0.81
C GLY A 78 -14.30 7.38 0.83
N PRO A 79 -14.72 6.83 -0.33
CA PRO A 79 -16.09 6.35 -0.52
C PRO A 79 -16.41 5.09 0.30
N PHE A 80 -15.42 4.24 0.60
CA PHE A 80 -15.62 3.01 1.36
C PHE A 80 -16.01 3.27 2.81
N VAL A 81 -15.35 4.23 3.47
CA VAL A 81 -15.68 4.64 4.85
C VAL A 81 -17.07 5.28 4.93
N ARG A 82 -17.49 5.97 3.87
CA ARG A 82 -18.81 6.64 3.82
C ARG A 82 -19.95 5.76 3.30
N GLY A 83 -19.67 4.52 2.86
CA GLY A 83 -20.65 3.67 2.21
C GLY A 83 -21.16 4.21 0.86
N ASP A 84 -20.39 5.05 0.17
CA ASP A 84 -20.76 5.67 -1.10
C ASP A 84 -20.60 4.70 -2.28
N ARG A 85 -21.56 3.77 -2.40
CA ARG A 85 -21.62 2.76 -3.46
C ARG A 85 -21.69 3.39 -4.85
N GLY A 86 -22.37 4.52 -4.99
CA GLY A 86 -22.50 5.21 -6.27
C GLY A 86 -21.16 5.71 -6.82
N THR A 87 -20.26 6.21 -5.96
CA THR A 87 -18.89 6.54 -6.37
C THR A 87 -18.08 5.30 -6.78
N ILE A 88 -18.21 4.19 -6.05
CA ILE A 88 -17.50 2.95 -6.37
C ILE A 88 -17.93 2.41 -7.74
N GLU A 89 -19.23 2.45 -8.04
CA GLU A 89 -19.79 2.02 -9.33
C GLU A 89 -19.30 2.89 -10.49
N ARG A 90 -19.28 4.22 -10.31
CA ARG A 90 -18.74 5.15 -11.33
C ARG A 90 -17.26 4.91 -11.59
N ASN A 91 -16.46 4.65 -10.56
CA ASN A 91 -15.05 4.31 -10.71
C ASN A 91 -14.87 3.03 -11.54
N LEU A 92 -15.62 1.97 -11.20
CA LEU A 92 -15.59 0.71 -11.95
C LEU A 92 -16.01 0.87 -13.41
N ALA A 93 -17.05 1.66 -13.69
CA ALA A 93 -17.48 1.95 -15.05
C ALA A 93 -16.37 2.65 -15.85
N ALA A 94 -15.72 3.66 -15.27
CA ALA A 94 -14.61 4.37 -15.91
C ALA A 94 -13.40 3.46 -16.16
N ILE A 95 -13.08 2.58 -15.21
CA ILE A 95 -12.00 1.59 -15.35
C ILE A 95 -12.32 0.62 -16.48
N ARG A 96 -13.53 0.06 -16.53
CA ARG A 96 -13.97 -0.86 -17.60
C ARG A 96 -13.87 -0.25 -18.99
N GLU A 97 -14.26 1.00 -19.11
CA GLU A 97 -14.25 1.70 -20.40
C GLU A 97 -12.82 1.99 -20.88
N ARG A 98 -11.94 2.41 -19.97
CA ARG A 98 -10.66 3.02 -20.37
C ARG A 98 -9.44 2.16 -20.08
N ARG A 99 -9.48 1.34 -19.03
CA ARG A 99 -8.39 0.51 -18.50
C ARG A 99 -8.91 -0.82 -17.92
N PRO A 100 -9.60 -1.65 -18.71
CA PRO A 100 -10.27 -2.86 -18.22
C PRO A 100 -9.32 -3.84 -17.51
N GLN A 101 -8.03 -3.83 -17.84
CA GLN A 101 -7.00 -4.65 -17.19
C GLN A 101 -6.82 -4.33 -15.69
N LEU A 102 -7.24 -3.15 -15.22
CA LEU A 102 -7.14 -2.74 -13.81
C LEU A 102 -8.39 -3.09 -12.99
N GLU A 103 -9.48 -3.55 -13.62
CA GLU A 103 -10.69 -3.92 -12.89
C GLU A 103 -10.45 -5.01 -11.84
N PRO A 104 -9.73 -6.12 -12.12
CA PRO A 104 -9.49 -7.16 -11.12
C PRO A 104 -8.78 -6.62 -9.88
N LEU A 105 -7.75 -5.79 -10.09
CA LEU A 105 -7.00 -5.16 -8.99
C LEU A 105 -7.91 -4.24 -8.16
N TYR A 106 -8.70 -3.37 -8.80
CA TYR A 106 -9.62 -2.48 -8.10
C TYR A 106 -10.62 -3.27 -7.26
N ARG A 107 -11.19 -4.36 -7.79
CA ARG A 107 -12.15 -5.21 -7.06
C ARG A 107 -11.54 -5.86 -5.83
N SER A 108 -10.37 -6.49 -5.98
CA SER A 108 -9.70 -7.16 -4.85
C SER A 108 -9.36 -6.18 -3.72
N LEU A 109 -8.89 -4.97 -4.07
CA LEU A 109 -8.61 -3.92 -3.09
C LEU A 109 -9.90 -3.36 -2.47
N ALA A 110 -10.94 -3.13 -3.26
CA ALA A 110 -12.23 -2.64 -2.80
C ALA A 110 -12.86 -3.58 -1.77
N GLU A 111 -12.90 -4.89 -2.07
CA GLU A 111 -13.43 -5.91 -1.15
C GLU A 111 -12.66 -5.93 0.18
N THR A 112 -11.33 -5.91 0.12
CA THR A 112 -10.48 -5.88 1.32
C THR A 112 -10.66 -4.58 2.11
N THR A 113 -10.83 -3.45 1.42
CA THR A 113 -11.01 -2.13 2.03
C THR A 113 -12.39 -1.98 2.68
N GLU A 114 -13.45 -2.52 2.07
CA GLU A 114 -14.78 -2.58 2.67
C GLU A 114 -14.75 -3.33 4.01
N ALA A 115 -14.03 -4.46 4.09
CA ALA A 115 -13.86 -5.21 5.34
C ALA A 115 -13.08 -4.45 6.42
N LEU A 116 -12.19 -3.52 6.05
CA LEU A 116 -11.47 -2.65 6.99
C LEU A 116 -12.34 -1.49 7.48
N ALA A 117 -13.14 -0.90 6.61
CA ALA A 117 -13.98 0.26 6.92
C ALA A 117 -15.15 -0.06 7.88
N VAL A 118 -15.48 -1.34 8.06
CA VAL A 118 -16.56 -1.81 8.96
C VAL A 118 -16.03 -2.22 10.35
N ARG A 119 -14.72 -2.14 10.59
CA ARG A 119 -14.10 -2.39 11.91
C ARG A 119 -14.14 -1.13 12.79
#